data_AF-A0A0T9MNG4-F1
#
_entry.id   AF-A0A0T9MNG4-F1
#
_cell.length_a   1.000
_cell.length_b   1.000
_cell.length_c   1.000
_cell.angle_alpha   90.00
_cell.angle_beta   90.00
_cell.angle_gamma   90.00
#
_symmetry.space_group_name_H-M   'P 1'
#
loop_
_entity.id
_entity.type
_entity.pdbx_description
1 polymer ?
#
loop_
_entity_poly.entity_id
_entity_poly.type
_entity_poly.pdbx_seq_one_letter_code
_entity_poly.pdbx_strand_id
1 'polypeptide(L)'
;MRCRAEIRSGNPYRPMPKPIYPGNEQWRSLSQVNTVDIGIRKRYSLEVLLAIYQFHRAGHNENLIASSTGIPVTTIRKMLEHKTQNQRKAWQLAHQLRIPSKRDIINRLIREV
;
A
#
# COMPACT_ATOMS: atom_id res chain seq x y z
N MET A 1 -32.06 11.35 -12.83
CA MET A 1 -32.48 12.76 -12.73
C MET A 1 -33.80 12.88 -13.50
N ARG A 2 -34.93 13.22 -12.87
CA ARG A 2 -36.19 13.40 -13.61
C ARG A 2 -36.12 14.72 -14.39
N CYS A 3 -36.56 14.72 -15.64
CA CYS A 3 -36.72 15.96 -16.39
C CYS A 3 -37.83 16.80 -15.75
N ARG A 4 -37.62 18.13 -15.64
CA ARG A 4 -38.54 19.07 -14.94
C ARG A 4 -40.01 18.97 -15.38
N ALA A 5 -40.28 18.49 -16.58
CA ALA A 5 -41.62 18.30 -17.13
C ALA A 5 -42.44 17.23 -16.38
N GLU A 6 -41.81 16.16 -15.88
CA GLU A 6 -42.51 15.03 -15.24
C GLU A 6 -43.03 15.33 -13.82
N ILE A 7 -42.53 16.41 -13.20
CA ILE A 7 -42.92 16.82 -11.84
C ILE A 7 -44.27 17.54 -11.85
N ARG A 8 -44.62 18.20 -12.96
CA ARG A 8 -45.84 19.02 -13.08
C ARG A 8 -47.06 18.25 -13.57
N SER A 9 -46.90 17.02 -14.08
CA SER A 9 -47.98 16.27 -14.73
C SER A 9 -48.90 15.50 -13.77
N GLY A 10 -48.79 15.71 -12.44
CA GLY A 10 -49.65 15.05 -11.43
C GLY A 10 -49.45 13.53 -11.31
N ASN A 11 -48.47 12.95 -12.01
CA ASN A 11 -48.23 11.52 -11.96
C ASN A 11 -47.61 11.12 -10.62
N PRO A 12 -48.14 10.08 -9.95
CA PRO A 12 -47.62 9.62 -8.67
C PRO A 12 -46.17 9.16 -8.82
N TYR A 13 -45.36 9.41 -7.78
CA TYR A 13 -43.98 8.97 -7.74
C TYR A 13 -43.91 7.45 -7.92
N ARG A 14 -43.10 7.01 -8.89
CA ARG A 14 -42.75 5.60 -9.06
C ARG A 14 -41.30 5.44 -8.63
N PRO A 15 -41.00 4.58 -7.64
CA PRO A 15 -39.63 4.35 -7.21
C PRO A 15 -38.85 3.75 -8.39
N MET A 16 -37.82 4.47 -8.83
CA MET A 16 -36.85 3.90 -9.77
C MET A 16 -35.88 3.01 -8.98
N PRO A 17 -35.47 1.86 -9.53
CA PRO A 17 -34.40 1.07 -8.95
C PRO A 17 -33.14 1.94 -8.86
N LYS A 18 -32.39 1.82 -7.75
CA LYS A 18 -31.12 2.53 -7.59
C LYS A 18 -30.22 2.15 -8.77
N PRO A 19 -29.59 3.11 -9.47
CA PRO A 19 -28.64 2.79 -10.52
C PRO A 19 -27.52 1.94 -9.94
N ILE A 20 -27.36 0.74 -10.49
CA ILE A 20 -26.22 -0.13 -10.19
C ILE A 20 -25.07 0.43 -11.01
N TYR A 21 -24.20 1.19 -10.36
CA TYR A 21 -22.92 1.53 -10.95
C TYR A 21 -22.12 0.22 -11.03
N PRO A 22 -21.65 -0.22 -12.21
CA PRO A 22 -20.66 -1.28 -12.26
C PRO A 22 -19.44 -0.73 -11.52
N GLY A 23 -19.31 -1.08 -10.25
CA GLY A 23 -18.09 -0.82 -9.51
C GLY A 23 -16.99 -1.47 -10.33
N ASN A 24 -15.95 -0.71 -10.68
CA ASN A 24 -14.86 -1.25 -11.47
C ASN A 24 -14.10 -2.32 -10.66
N GLU A 25 -14.64 -3.54 -10.58
CA GLU A 25 -13.99 -4.69 -9.94
C GLU A 25 -12.72 -5.09 -10.71
N GLN A 26 -12.57 -4.64 -11.95
CA GLN A 26 -11.37 -4.80 -12.78
C GLN A 26 -10.10 -4.16 -12.18
N TRP A 27 -10.18 -3.16 -11.30
CA TRP A 27 -8.97 -2.54 -10.74
C TRP A 27 -8.45 -3.22 -9.47
N ARG A 28 -9.23 -4.08 -8.80
CA ARG A 28 -8.79 -4.72 -7.55
C ARG A 28 -8.03 -6.03 -7.76
N SER A 29 -8.20 -6.70 -8.91
CA SER A 29 -7.78 -8.11 -9.01
C SER A 29 -6.35 -8.34 -9.54
N LEU A 30 -5.69 -7.35 -10.16
CA LEU A 30 -4.44 -7.59 -10.91
C LEU A 30 -3.18 -6.93 -10.32
N SER A 31 -3.31 -5.89 -9.51
CA SER A 31 -2.17 -5.10 -9.01
C SER A 31 -1.77 -5.40 -7.56
N GLN A 32 -2.68 -5.94 -6.75
CA GLN A 32 -2.50 -6.06 -5.30
C GLN A 32 -1.51 -7.17 -4.88
N VAL A 33 -1.12 -8.05 -5.80
CA VAL A 33 -0.26 -9.21 -5.50
C VAL A 33 1.18 -8.80 -5.12
N ASN A 34 1.60 -7.58 -5.47
CA ASN A 34 3.00 -7.16 -5.30
C ASN A 34 3.18 -5.84 -4.52
N THR A 35 2.16 -5.37 -3.82
CA THR A 35 2.20 -4.09 -3.09
C THR A 35 1.47 -4.20 -1.76
N VAL A 36 2.04 -3.63 -0.71
CA VAL A 36 1.38 -3.38 0.58
C VAL A 36 1.26 -1.88 0.77
N ASP A 37 0.13 -1.39 1.27
CA ASP A 37 -0.02 0.02 1.63
C ASP A 37 0.08 0.19 3.15
N ILE A 38 1.30 0.46 3.63
CA ILE A 38 1.57 0.66 5.07
C ILE A 38 1.25 2.11 5.48
N GLY A 39 1.35 3.05 4.53
CA GLY A 39 1.20 4.48 4.74
C GLY A 39 2.23 5.10 5.69
N ILE A 40 1.96 6.33 6.12
CA ILE A 40 2.81 7.08 7.04
C ILE A 40 2.48 6.69 8.49
N ARG A 41 3.48 6.23 9.24
CA ARG A 41 3.36 5.92 10.67
C ARG A 41 4.33 6.72 11.53
N LYS A 42 3.93 7.00 12.78
CA LYS A 42 4.82 7.63 13.80
C LYS A 42 6.02 6.72 14.14
N ARG A 43 5.78 5.41 14.16
CA ARG A 43 6.79 4.38 14.39
C ARG A 43 6.51 3.21 13.46
N TYR A 44 7.56 2.68 12.85
CA TYR A 44 7.52 1.48 12.05
C TYR A 44 8.04 0.31 12.88
N SER A 45 7.44 -0.86 12.72
CA SER A 45 7.91 -2.07 13.40
C SER A 45 9.26 -2.51 12.85
N LEU A 46 9.95 -3.36 13.61
CA LEU A 46 11.24 -3.91 13.21
C LEU A 46 11.13 -4.66 11.87
N GLU A 47 10.04 -5.40 11.66
CA GLU A 47 9.77 -6.16 10.44
C GLU A 47 9.64 -5.25 9.21
N VAL A 48 8.95 -4.11 9.35
CA VAL A 48 8.83 -3.13 8.26
C VAL A 48 10.20 -2.53 7.91
N LEU A 49 11.01 -2.18 8.91
CA LEU A 49 12.37 -1.68 8.68
C LEU A 49 13.24 -2.75 8.01
N LEU A 50 13.17 -3.99 8.48
CA LEU A 50 13.90 -5.13 7.92
C LEU A 50 13.53 -5.36 6.45
N ALA A 51 12.24 -5.31 6.10
CA ALA A 51 11.77 -5.42 4.74
C ALA A 51 12.34 -4.32 3.83
N ILE A 52 12.33 -3.06 4.28
CA ILE A 52 12.91 -1.92 3.54
C ILE A 52 14.40 -2.17 3.26
N TYR A 53 15.15 -2.62 4.26
CA TYR A 53 16.58 -2.89 4.09
C TYR A 53 16.85 -4.11 3.21
N GLN A 54 16.01 -5.13 3.26
CA GLN A 54 16.09 -6.27 2.33
C GLN A 54 15.83 -5.84 0.89
N PHE A 55 14.85 -4.97 0.64
CA PHE A 55 14.63 -4.41 -0.69
C PHE A 55 15.80 -3.55 -1.18
N HIS A 56 16.34 -2.70 -0.31
CA HIS A 56 17.49 -1.87 -0.64
C HIS A 56 18.71 -2.74 -0.99
N ARG A 57 18.98 -3.78 -0.20
CA ARG A 57 20.07 -4.73 -0.44
C ARG A 57 19.86 -5.57 -1.71
N ALA A 58 18.61 -5.82 -2.10
CA ALA A 58 18.26 -6.45 -3.37
C ALA A 58 18.43 -5.50 -4.59
N GLY A 59 18.90 -4.26 -4.39
CA GLY A 59 19.15 -3.29 -5.44
C GLY A 59 17.92 -2.47 -5.87
N HIS A 60 16.83 -2.52 -5.11
CA HIS A 60 15.66 -1.70 -5.42
C HIS A 60 15.89 -0.23 -5.05
N ASN A 61 15.62 0.67 -5.99
CA ASN A 61 15.62 2.11 -5.76
C ASN A 61 14.54 2.51 -4.73
N GLU A 62 14.78 3.58 -3.97
CA GLU A 62 13.86 4.15 -2.99
C GLU A 62 12.43 4.34 -3.55
N ASN A 63 12.33 4.77 -4.82
CA ASN A 63 11.04 4.93 -5.51
C ASN A 63 10.27 3.60 -5.69
N LEU A 64 10.98 2.50 -5.97
CA LEU A 64 10.39 1.17 -6.10
C LEU A 64 10.00 0.59 -4.74
N ILE A 65 10.76 0.91 -3.71
CA ILE A 65 10.43 0.53 -2.32
C ILE A 65 9.17 1.28 -1.89
N ALA A 66 9.10 2.59 -2.16
CA ALA A 66 7.93 3.42 -1.86
C ALA A 66 6.67 2.90 -2.55
N SER A 67 6.75 2.60 -3.85
CA SER A 67 5.60 2.05 -4.58
C SER A 67 5.19 0.65 -4.09
N SER A 68 6.13 -0.16 -3.61
CA SER A 68 5.83 -1.51 -3.11
C SER A 68 5.30 -1.52 -1.66
N THR A 69 5.61 -0.50 -0.86
CA THR A 69 5.30 -0.45 0.59
C THR A 69 4.32 0.65 0.99
N GLY A 70 4.01 1.59 0.09
CA GLY A 70 3.15 2.75 0.39
C GLY A 70 3.81 3.81 1.29
N ILE A 71 5.08 3.61 1.67
CA ILE A 71 5.82 4.55 2.53
C ILE A 71 6.44 5.65 1.65
N PRO A 72 6.34 6.94 2.02
CA PRO A 72 6.95 8.01 1.24
C PRO A 72 8.46 7.84 1.07
N VAL A 73 8.96 8.15 -0.13
CA VAL A 73 10.39 8.11 -0.48
C VAL A 73 11.24 8.90 0.51
N THR A 74 10.76 10.07 0.93
CA THR A 74 11.46 10.93 1.91
C THR A 74 11.63 10.24 3.26
N THR A 75 10.67 9.42 3.67
CA THR A 75 10.73 8.63 4.90
C THR A 75 11.70 7.46 4.74
N ILE A 76 11.66 6.76 3.60
CA ILE A 76 12.59 5.65 3.30
C ILE A 76 14.03 6.15 3.30
N ARG A 77 14.32 7.29 2.65
CA ARG A 77 15.66 7.89 2.65
C ARG A 77 16.18 8.16 4.06
N LYS A 78 15.34 8.75 4.93
CA LYS A 78 15.68 8.95 6.35
C LYS A 78 15.93 7.64 7.11
N MET A 79 15.25 6.55 6.75
CA MET A 79 15.48 5.23 7.35
C MET A 79 16.80 4.60 6.89
N LEU A 80 17.21 4.85 5.65
CA LEU A 80 18.49 4.40 5.09
C LEU A 80 19.70 5.11 5.72
N GLU A 81 19.50 6.20 6.45
CA GLU A 81 20.57 6.85 7.23
C GLU A 81 20.90 6.12 8.56
N HIS A 82 20.10 5.14 8.97
CA HIS A 82 20.30 4.30 10.17
C HIS A 82 20.58 5.08 11.47
N LYS A 83 19.90 6.22 11.66
CA LYS A 83 20.14 7.12 12.79
C LYS A 83 19.76 6.51 14.14
N THR A 84 18.67 5.73 14.19
CA THR A 84 18.16 5.17 15.45
C THR A 84 18.70 3.77 15.73
N GLN A 85 18.76 3.36 17.00
CA GLN A 85 19.20 2.02 17.40
C GLN A 85 18.36 0.91 16.76
N ASN A 86 17.05 1.10 16.64
CA ASN A 86 16.16 0.13 16.02
C ASN A 86 16.46 -0.06 14.53
N GLN A 87 16.75 1.05 13.82
CA GLN A 87 17.16 1.01 12.41
C GLN A 87 18.49 0.28 12.22
N ARG A 88 19.49 0.56 13.07
CA ARG A 88 20.79 -0.14 13.02
C ARG A 88 20.63 -1.64 13.25
N LYS A 89 19.80 -2.03 14.22
CA LYS A 89 19.51 -3.44 14.49
C LYS A 89 18.87 -4.13 13.29
N ALA A 90 17.82 -3.55 12.72
CA ALA A 90 17.17 -4.08 11.52
C ALA A 90 18.14 -4.14 10.31
N TRP A 91 19.02 -3.15 10.17
CA TRP A 91 20.02 -3.13 9.11
C TRP A 91 21.04 -4.26 9.25
N GLN A 92 21.56 -4.50 10.46
CA GLN A 92 22.46 -5.62 10.75
C GLN A 92 21.79 -6.96 10.46
N LEU A 93 20.55 -7.15 10.94
CA LEU A 93 19.77 -8.36 10.68
C LEU A 93 19.55 -8.58 9.18
N ALA A 94 19.24 -7.53 8.43
CA ALA A 94 19.05 -7.61 6.98
C ALA A 94 20.32 -8.02 6.22
N HIS A 95 21.52 -7.76 6.78
CA HIS A 95 22.80 -8.19 6.19
C HIS A 95 23.21 -9.61 6.58
N GLN A 96 22.82 -10.06 7.78
CA GLN A 96 23.07 -11.43 8.24
C GLN A 96 22.21 -12.47 7.53
N LEU A 97 20.96 -12.10 7.19
CA LEU A 97 20.02 -13.02 6.56
C LEU A 97 20.25 -13.13 5.05
N ARG A 98 19.87 -14.26 4.46
CA ARG A 98 19.81 -14.40 2.99
C ARG A 98 18.72 -13.47 2.44
N ILE A 99 18.97 -12.86 1.27
CA ILE A 99 18.00 -11.99 0.60
C ILE A 99 16.80 -12.85 0.17
N PRO A 100 15.60 -12.62 0.73
CA PRO A 100 14.39 -13.33 0.36
C PRO A 100 13.80 -12.77 -0.93
N SER A 101 12.87 -13.50 -1.56
CA SER A 101 12.20 -13.01 -2.77
C SER A 101 11.31 -11.80 -2.46
N LYS A 102 11.09 -10.93 -3.45
CA LYS A 102 10.20 -9.77 -3.30
C LYS A 102 8.81 -10.16 -2.77
N ARG A 103 8.25 -11.27 -3.28
CA ARG A 103 6.93 -11.78 -2.86
C ARG A 103 6.93 -12.20 -1.40
N ASP A 104 7.98 -12.86 -0.92
CA ASP A 104 8.07 -13.30 0.48
C ASP A 104 8.20 -12.11 1.45
N ILE A 105 8.86 -11.04 1.03
CA ILE A 105 8.93 -9.79 1.81
C ILE A 105 7.52 -9.18 1.92
N ILE A 106 6.80 -9.07 0.81
CA ILE A 106 5.45 -8.51 0.76
C ILE A 106 4.47 -9.36 1.58
N ASN A 107 4.50 -10.69 1.43
CA ASN A 107 3.65 -11.59 2.21
C ASN A 107 3.88 -11.47 3.72
N ARG A 108 5.13 -11.23 4.16
CA ARG A 108 5.43 -10.94 5.56
C ARG A 108 4.88 -9.60 6.00
N LEU A 109 5.02 -8.56 5.17
CA LEU A 109 4.44 -7.25 5.45
C LEU A 109 2.90 -7.28 5.54
N ILE A 110 2.22 -8.08 4.71
CA ILE A 110 0.75 -8.23 4.77
C ILE A 110 0.30 -8.82 6.11
N ARG A 111 1.07 -9.72 6.72
CA ARG A 111 0.73 -10.32 8.02
C ARG A 111 0.93 -9.36 9.20
N GLU A 112 1.74 -8.34 9.02
CA GLU A 112 2.14 -7.36 10.05
C GLU A 112 1.23 -6.12 10.07
N VAL A 113 0.49 -5.87 8.98
CA VAL A 113 -0.45 -4.73 8.83
C VAL A 113 -1.84 -5.11 9.29
#